data_AF-A0A108UAB1-F1
#
_entry.id   AF-A0A108UAB1-F1
#
_cell.length_a   1.000
_cell.length_b   1.000
_cell.length_c   1.000
_cell.angle_alpha   90.00
_cell.angle_beta   90.00
_cell.angle_gamma   90.00
#
_symmetry.space_group_name_H-M   'P 1'
#
loop_
_entity.id
_entity.type
_entity.pdbx_description
1 polymer ?
#
loop_
_entity_poly.entity_id
_entity_poly.type
_entity_poly.pdbx_seq_one_letter_code
_entity_poly.pdbx_strand_id
1 'polypeptide(L)'
;MEVDFFKNNASDVLLEVEINPDIAAAFENEYAERTGQTPESGPNYQHQPNKWGGEYRIYFNSEHDLLDEFAALKIDVEQGHRPYRGHLKYRVNNQAFFWALVAAGYRLGEN
;
A
#
# COMPACT_ATOMS: atom_id res chain seq x y z
N MET A 1 4.55 5.83 -12.64
CA MET A 1 5.67 5.30 -11.85
C MET A 1 5.78 3.84 -12.22
N GLU A 2 6.94 3.38 -12.67
CA GLU A 2 7.16 1.97 -12.98
C GLU A 2 7.31 1.16 -11.69
N VAL A 3 6.71 -0.03 -11.64
CA VAL A 3 6.71 -0.89 -10.43
C VAL A 3 7.25 -2.29 -10.70
N ASP A 4 7.87 -2.52 -11.87
CA ASP A 4 8.38 -3.84 -12.25
C ASP A 4 9.47 -4.36 -11.31
N PHE A 5 10.33 -3.48 -10.78
CA PHE A 5 11.31 -3.84 -9.77
C PHE A 5 10.64 -4.44 -8.52
N PHE A 6 9.47 -3.93 -8.14
CA PHE A 6 8.72 -4.43 -7.00
C PHE A 6 8.02 -5.74 -7.36
N LYS A 7 7.30 -5.78 -8.49
CA LYS A 7 6.57 -6.98 -8.96
C LYS A 7 7.45 -8.21 -9.09
N ASN A 8 8.70 -8.04 -9.53
CA ASN A 8 9.61 -9.14 -9.79
C ASN A 8 10.33 -9.64 -8.53
N ASN A 9 10.32 -8.87 -7.43
CA ASN A 9 11.17 -9.17 -6.27
C ASN A 9 10.41 -9.19 -4.92
N ALA A 10 9.21 -8.63 -4.84
CA ALA A 10 8.41 -8.62 -3.62
C ALA A 10 7.57 -9.90 -3.50
N SER A 11 7.42 -10.38 -2.26
CA SER A 11 6.54 -11.49 -1.89
C SER A 11 5.64 -11.07 -0.73
N ASP A 12 4.55 -11.82 -0.50
CA ASP A 12 3.59 -11.60 0.60
C ASP A 12 3.11 -10.14 0.66
N VAL A 13 2.60 -9.62 -0.46
CA VAL A 13 2.26 -8.20 -0.56
C VAL A 13 0.89 -7.96 0.05
N LEU A 14 0.80 -6.99 0.97
CA LEU A 14 -0.45 -6.57 1.60
C LEU A 14 -0.63 -5.06 1.42
N LEU A 15 -1.76 -4.68 0.84
CA LEU A 15 -2.17 -3.29 0.67
C LEU A 15 -3.23 -2.93 1.72
N GLU A 16 -3.01 -1.82 2.41
CA GLU A 16 -3.89 -1.32 3.47
C GLU A 16 -4.06 0.19 3.36
N VAL A 17 -5.28 0.67 3.59
CA VAL A 17 -5.59 2.09 3.65
C VAL A 17 -6.36 2.42 4.93
N GLU A 18 -5.86 3.40 5.68
CA GLU A 18 -6.60 4.06 6.75
C GLU A 18 -6.90 5.50 6.30
N ILE A 19 -8.17 5.89 6.28
CA ILE A 19 -8.57 7.17 5.70
C ILE A 19 -9.48 7.96 6.63
N ASN A 20 -9.33 9.28 6.63
CA ASN A 20 -10.32 10.15 7.23
C ASN A 20 -11.67 10.01 6.48
N PRO A 21 -12.81 9.79 7.18
CA PRO A 21 -14.14 9.74 6.58
C PRO A 21 -14.47 10.88 5.61
N ASP A 22 -13.97 12.09 5.87
CA ASP A 22 -14.23 13.30 5.06
C ASP A 22 -13.69 13.18 3.62
N ILE A 23 -12.67 12.34 3.40
CA ILE A 23 -12.07 12.10 2.08
C ILE A 23 -12.29 10.67 1.57
N ALA A 24 -13.01 9.83 2.33
CA ALA A 24 -13.27 8.43 1.99
C ALA A 24 -13.98 8.30 0.63
N ALA A 25 -14.99 9.13 0.36
CA ALA A 25 -15.73 9.09 -0.90
C ALA A 25 -14.82 9.33 -2.12
N ALA A 26 -13.83 10.23 -2.01
CA ALA A 26 -12.89 10.49 -3.09
C ALA A 26 -11.99 9.28 -3.37
N PHE A 27 -11.50 8.64 -2.31
CA PHE A 27 -10.72 7.41 -2.42
C PHE A 27 -11.54 6.25 -3.01
N GLU A 28 -12.76 6.04 -2.52
CA GLU A 28 -13.65 4.97 -2.98
C GLU A 28 -13.97 5.11 -4.47
N ASN A 29 -14.24 6.33 -4.92
CA ASN A 29 -14.46 6.62 -6.34
C ASN A 29 -13.22 6.34 -7.18
N GLU A 30 -12.04 6.83 -6.77
CA GLU A 30 -10.79 6.58 -7.50
C GLU A 30 -10.44 5.08 -7.53
N TYR A 31 -10.66 4.36 -6.43
CA TYR A 31 -10.44 2.93 -6.35
C TYR A 31 -11.40 2.17 -7.28
N ALA A 32 -12.68 2.54 -7.30
CA ALA A 32 -13.68 1.95 -8.20
C ALA A 32 -13.39 2.24 -9.68
N GLU A 33 -12.95 3.45 -10.02
CA GLU A 33 -12.54 3.80 -11.38
C GLU A 33 -11.36 2.96 -11.87
N ARG A 34 -10.36 2.72 -11.00
CA ARG A 34 -9.15 1.98 -11.37
C ARG A 34 -9.33 0.45 -11.36
N THR A 35 -10.20 -0.07 -10.50
CA THR A 35 -10.32 -1.52 -10.26
C THR A 35 -11.64 -2.14 -10.72
N GLY A 36 -12.65 -1.31 -10.97
CA GLY A 36 -14.03 -1.75 -11.21
C GLY A 36 -14.77 -2.21 -9.95
N GLN A 37 -14.20 -2.03 -8.76
CA GLN A 37 -14.73 -2.53 -7.49
C GLN A 37 -14.73 -1.44 -6.43
N THR A 38 -15.77 -1.40 -5.60
CA THR A 38 -15.78 -0.59 -4.38
C THR A 38 -14.92 -1.28 -3.33
N PRO A 39 -14.06 -0.56 -2.57
CA PRO A 39 -13.31 -1.18 -1.49
C PRO A 39 -14.26 -1.66 -0.38
N GLU A 40 -14.02 -2.85 0.16
CA GLU A 40 -14.78 -3.39 1.27
C GLU A 40 -14.18 -2.93 2.60
N SER A 41 -15.00 -2.30 3.46
CA SER A 41 -14.56 -1.92 4.80
C SER A 41 -14.15 -3.14 5.61
N GLY A 42 -12.97 -3.07 6.23
CA GLY A 42 -12.39 -4.20 6.93
C GLY A 42 -10.98 -3.90 7.45
N PRO A 43 -10.18 -4.92 7.80
CA PRO A 43 -8.84 -4.70 8.34
C PRO A 43 -7.89 -3.97 7.39
N ASN A 44 -8.17 -4.04 6.08
CA ASN A 44 -7.33 -3.46 5.02
C ASN A 44 -7.88 -2.15 4.45
N TYR A 45 -9.12 -1.77 4.80
CA TYR A 45 -9.70 -0.48 4.46
C TYR A 45 -10.52 0.03 5.63
N GLN A 46 -10.01 1.07 6.30
CA GLN A 46 -10.57 1.55 7.55
C GLN A 46 -10.84 3.05 7.49
N HIS A 47 -11.97 3.45 8.04
CA HIS A 47 -12.28 4.85 8.32
C HIS A 47 -11.77 5.20 9.72
N GLN A 48 -10.87 6.19 9.80
CA GLN A 48 -10.30 6.65 11.07
C GLN A 48 -10.49 8.17 11.22
N PRO A 49 -11.48 8.61 12.04
CA PRO A 49 -11.85 10.03 12.17
C PRO A 49 -10.74 10.95 12.71
N ASN A 50 -9.73 10.37 13.38
CA ASN A 50 -8.61 11.09 13.96
C ASN A 50 -7.45 11.34 12.97
N LYS A 51 -7.56 10.87 11.72
CA LYS A 51 -6.54 11.08 10.69
C LYS A 51 -6.71 12.42 10.00
N TRP A 52 -5.61 13.03 9.57
CA TRP A 52 -5.63 14.28 8.80
C TRP A 52 -5.77 14.04 7.29
N GLY A 53 -5.61 12.79 6.85
CA GLY A 53 -5.67 12.36 5.45
C GLY A 53 -5.74 10.84 5.34
N GLY A 54 -5.21 10.29 4.25
CA GLY A 54 -5.08 8.84 4.05
C GLY A 54 -3.66 8.34 4.32
N GLU A 55 -3.54 7.24 5.03
CA GLU A 55 -2.31 6.45 5.10
C GLU A 55 -2.43 5.26 4.15
N TYR A 56 -1.47 5.14 3.24
CA TYR A 56 -1.47 4.16 2.16
C TYR A 56 -0.32 3.21 2.38
N ARG A 57 -0.58 2.14 3.13
CA ARG A 57 0.44 1.22 3.62
C ARG A 57 0.57 0.04 2.68
N ILE A 58 1.81 -0.23 2.27
CA ILE A 58 2.20 -1.39 1.49
C ILE A 58 3.15 -2.19 2.37
N TYR A 59 2.77 -3.40 2.73
CA TYR A 59 3.63 -4.33 3.44
C TYR A 59 4.11 -5.39 2.46
N PHE A 60 5.34 -5.86 2.64
CA PHE A 60 5.91 -6.89 1.78
C PHE A 60 7.12 -7.55 2.43
N ASN A 61 7.48 -8.69 1.86
CA ASN A 61 8.76 -9.35 2.02
C ASN A 61 9.56 -9.25 0.72
N SER A 62 10.86 -9.45 0.80
CA SER A 62 11.71 -9.64 -0.38
C SER A 62 12.98 -10.39 0.02
N GLU A 63 13.43 -11.30 -0.84
CA GLU A 63 14.74 -11.93 -0.74
C GLU A 63 15.86 -11.00 -1.25
N HIS A 64 15.49 -10.02 -2.08
CA HIS A 64 16.39 -9.01 -2.61
C HIS A 64 16.32 -7.74 -1.76
N ASP A 65 17.45 -7.06 -1.62
CA ASP A 65 17.45 -5.71 -1.07
C ASP A 65 16.91 -4.76 -2.15
N LEU A 66 15.81 -4.07 -1.85
CA LEU A 66 15.15 -3.13 -2.75
C LEU A 66 15.35 -1.67 -2.34
N LEU A 67 16.18 -1.41 -1.31
CA LEU A 67 16.32 -0.09 -0.71
C LEU A 67 16.85 0.96 -1.70
N ASP A 68 17.73 0.58 -2.63
CA ASP A 68 18.29 1.51 -3.62
C ASP A 68 17.23 1.93 -4.66
N GLU A 69 16.39 0.99 -5.13
CA GLU A 69 15.29 1.27 -6.04
C GLU A 69 14.24 2.18 -5.38
N PHE A 70 13.89 1.90 -4.12
CA PHE A 70 12.98 2.75 -3.36
C PHE A 70 13.57 4.14 -3.09
N ALA A 71 14.86 4.24 -2.74
CA ALA A 71 15.54 5.50 -2.53
C ALA A 71 15.60 6.35 -3.82
N ALA A 72 15.84 5.72 -4.98
CA ALA A 72 15.79 6.40 -6.28
C ALA A 72 14.41 7.01 -6.58
N LEU A 73 13.34 6.40 -6.07
CA LEU A 73 11.97 6.91 -6.15
C LEU A 73 11.61 7.87 -5.01
N LYS A 74 12.54 8.15 -4.08
CA LYS A 74 12.32 8.94 -2.86
C LYS A 74 11.19 8.37 -1.99
N ILE A 75 11.13 7.04 -1.91
CA ILE A 75 10.19 6.30 -1.08
C ILE A 75 10.98 5.72 0.10
N ASP A 76 10.57 6.07 1.31
CA ASP A 76 11.16 5.52 2.52
C ASP A 76 10.57 4.14 2.80
N VAL A 77 11.46 3.16 3.00
CA VAL A 77 11.08 1.81 3.44
C VAL A 77 11.36 1.70 4.93
N GLU A 78 10.32 1.37 5.67
CA GLU A 78 10.42 1.06 7.08
C GLU A 78 10.67 -0.44 7.28
N GLN A 79 11.63 -0.75 8.14
CA GLN A 79 11.80 -2.08 8.69
C GLN A 79 11.48 -2.04 10.19
N GLY A 80 10.37 -2.66 10.58
CA GLY A 80 9.96 -2.72 11.98
C GLY A 80 10.95 -3.52 12.83
N HIS A 81 11.07 -3.16 14.11
CA HIS A 81 11.86 -3.94 15.08
C HIS A 81 11.29 -5.37 15.29
N ARG A 82 10.02 -5.58 14.94
CA ARG A 82 9.36 -6.88 14.80
C ARG A 82 8.62 -6.91 13.45
N PRO A 83 8.41 -8.09 12.86
CA PRO A 83 7.61 -8.20 11.65
C PRO A 83 6.21 -7.62 11.83
N TYR A 84 5.78 -6.81 10.87
CA TYR A 84 4.40 -6.37 10.74
C TYR A 84 3.50 -7.58 10.47
N ARG A 85 2.27 -7.55 11.00
CA ARG A 85 1.30 -8.65 10.84
C ARG A 85 1.88 -10.05 11.19
N GLY A 86 2.93 -10.09 12.03
CA GLY A 86 3.61 -11.31 12.47
C GLY A 86 4.61 -11.91 11.48
N HIS A 87 4.61 -11.52 10.21
CA HIS A 87 5.43 -12.17 9.17
C HIS A 87 5.97 -11.24 8.06
N LEU A 88 5.52 -9.98 7.99
CA LEU A 88 5.91 -9.03 6.95
C LEU A 88 7.04 -8.13 7.45
N LYS A 89 8.17 -8.13 6.75
CA LYS A 89 9.40 -7.46 7.21
C LYS A 89 9.41 -5.96 6.91
N TYR A 90 8.90 -5.57 5.74
CA TYR A 90 9.01 -4.20 5.25
C TYR A 90 7.64 -3.53 5.14
N ARG A 91 7.63 -2.20 5.29
CA ARG A 91 6.47 -1.35 5.07
C ARG A 91 6.87 -0.08 4.34
N VAL A 92 6.06 0.32 3.37
CA VAL A 92 6.06 1.66 2.77
C VAL A 92 4.74 2.34 3.12
N ASN A 93 4.77 3.64 3.42
CA ASN A 93 3.58 4.47 3.47
C ASN A 93 3.65 5.55 2.38
N ASN A 94 3.05 5.30 1.22
CA ASN A 94 3.17 6.21 0.08
C ASN A 94 1.96 6.09 -0.88
N GLN A 95 1.21 7.18 -1.03
CA GLN A 95 0.01 7.24 -1.87
C GLN A 95 0.30 7.01 -3.36
N ALA A 96 1.36 7.63 -3.89
CA ALA A 96 1.68 7.52 -5.32
C ALA A 96 2.09 6.08 -5.68
N PHE A 97 2.87 5.43 -4.82
CA PHE A 97 3.28 4.04 -5.00
C PHE A 97 2.10 3.08 -4.85
N PHE A 98 1.23 3.28 -3.85
CA PHE A 98 -0.01 2.52 -3.71
C PHE A 98 -0.84 2.53 -4.99
N TRP A 99 -1.11 3.72 -5.55
CA TRP A 99 -1.89 3.82 -6.78
C TRP A 99 -1.18 3.24 -8.00
N ALA A 100 0.15 3.28 -8.04
CA ALA A 100 0.92 2.62 -9.08
C ALA A 100 0.78 1.09 -9.01
N LEU A 101 0.77 0.51 -7.80
CA LEU A 101 0.50 -0.92 -7.60
C LEU A 101 -0.95 -1.29 -7.98
N VAL A 102 -1.94 -0.50 -7.58
CA VAL A 102 -3.34 -0.72 -7.96
C VAL A 102 -3.49 -0.70 -9.49
N ALA A 103 -2.87 0.26 -10.17
CA ALA A 103 -2.84 0.33 -11.63
C ALA A 103 -2.13 -0.88 -12.27
N ALA A 104 -1.15 -1.47 -11.58
CA ALA A 104 -0.45 -2.68 -12.01
C ALA A 104 -1.19 -4.00 -11.70
N GLY A 105 -2.38 -3.93 -11.08
CA GLY A 105 -3.24 -5.08 -10.82
C GLY A 105 -3.39 -5.48 -9.36
N TYR A 106 -2.67 -4.84 -8.44
CA TYR A 106 -2.81 -5.13 -7.01
C TYR A 106 -4.14 -4.62 -6.45
N ARG A 107 -4.58 -5.19 -5.33
CA ARG A 107 -5.84 -4.87 -4.65
C ARG A 107 -5.60 -4.67 -3.16
N LEU A 108 -6.51 -3.97 -2.49
CA LEU A 108 -6.55 -3.91 -1.03
C LEU A 108 -6.63 -5.32 -0.45
N GLY A 109 -5.85 -5.59 0.58
CA GLY A 109 -5.65 -6.91 1.13
C GLY A 109 -4.41 -7.61 0.59
N GLU A 110 -4.37 -8.92 0.79
CA GLU A 110 -3.28 -9.80 0.38
C GLU A 110 -3.29 -9.97 -1.14
N ASN A 111 -2.10 -10.02 -1.75
CA ASN A 111 -1.88 -10.15 -3.19
C ASN A 111 -0.91 -11.29 -3.51
#